data_AF-A0A7W2J0W9-F1
#
_entry.id   AF-A0A7W2J0W9-F1
#
_cell.length_a   1.000
_cell.length_b   1.000
_cell.length_c   1.000
_cell.angle_alpha   90.00
_cell.angle_beta   90.00
_cell.angle_gamma   90.00
#
_symmetry.space_group_name_H-M   'P 1'
#
loop_
_entity.id
_entity.type
_entity.pdbx_description
1 polymer ?
#
loop_
_entity_poly.entity_id
_entity_poly.type
_entity_poly.pdbx_seq_one_letter_code
_entity_poly.pdbx_strand_id
1 'polypeptide(L)' 'MNNKSKNLEAEIISLKEMLYNLIKKNSLTDKKVVKCSMKLDKLILEYQKLKRH' A
#
# COMPACT_ATOMS: atom_id res chain seq x y z
N MET A 1 21.41 4.32 4.19
CA MET A 1 20.04 3.80 3.98
C MET A 1 19.34 4.69 2.96
N ASN A 2 18.88 4.12 1.85
CA ASN A 2 18.36 4.84 0.70
C ASN A 2 17.04 5.56 1.07
N ASN A 3 16.98 6.90 0.96
CA ASN A 3 15.78 7.69 1.30
C ASN A 3 14.51 7.20 0.58
N LYS A 4 14.70 6.57 -0.59
CA LYS A 4 13.63 5.96 -1.39
C LYS A 4 12.89 4.83 -0.65
N SER A 5 13.60 4.01 0.12
CA SER A 5 12.98 2.89 0.85
C SER A 5 12.16 3.38 2.05
N LYS A 6 12.60 4.45 2.73
CA LYS A 6 11.84 5.07 3.83
C LYS A 6 10.54 5.69 3.34
N ASN A 7 10.57 6.37 2.19
CA ASN A 7 9.38 6.96 1.60
C ASN A 7 8.36 5.89 1.18
N LEU A 8 8.82 4.79 0.57
CA LEU A 8 7.94 3.67 0.22
C LEU A 8 7.32 2.99 1.44
N GLU A 9 8.08 2.83 2.51
CA GLU A 9 7.56 2.27 3.76
C GLU A 9 6.45 3.14 4.36
N ALA A 10 6.65 4.46 4.39
CA ALA A 10 5.63 5.40 4.85
C ALA A 10 4.36 5.35 3.98
N GLU A 11 4.50 5.32 2.65
CA GLU A 11 3.35 5.19 1.73
C GLU A 11 2.61 3.85 1.93
N ILE A 12 3.32 2.74 2.14
CA ILE A 12 2.72 1.42 2.41
C ILE A 12 1.91 1.47 3.70
N ILE A 13 2.43 2.09 4.77
CA ILE A 13 1.72 2.22 6.05
C ILE A 13 0.45 3.04 5.87
N SER A 14 0.55 4.23 5.26
CA SER A 14 -0.62 5.08 5.03
C SER A 14 -1.69 4.40 4.15
N LEU A 15 -1.27 3.64 3.13
CA LEU A 15 -2.21 2.90 2.29
C LEU A 15 -2.86 1.72 3.02
N LYS A 16 -2.15 1.05 3.93
CA LYS A 16 -2.75 0.02 4.79
C LYS A 16 -3.84 0.61 5.68
N GLU A 17 -3.59 1.75 6.32
CA GLU A 17 -4.59 2.43 7.15
C GLU A 17 -5.79 2.90 6.33
N MET A 18 -5.54 3.49 5.16
CA MET A 18 -6.60 3.91 4.25
C MET A 18 -7.45 2.72 3.80
N LEU A 19 -6.82 1.60 3.42
CA LEU A 19 -7.52 0.39 3.01
C LEU A 19 -8.35 -0.19 4.15
N TYR A 20 -7.80 -0.25 5.36
CA TYR A 20 -8.52 -0.72 6.55
C TYR A 20 -9.76 0.14 6.83
N ASN A 21 -9.64 1.46 6.72
CA ASN A 21 -10.76 2.39 6.87
C ASN A 21 -11.79 2.26 5.75
N LEU A 22 -11.35 2.01 4.51
CA LEU A 22 -12.26 1.79 3.38
C LEU A 22 -13.04 0.49 3.53
N ILE A 23 -12.39 -0.59 3.96
CA ILE A 23 -13.03 -1.90 4.21
C ILE A 23 -14.03 -1.81 5.37
N LYS A 24 -13.74 -1.02 6.41
CA LYS A 24 -14.69 -0.79 7.50
C LYS A 24 -15.96 -0.06 7.06
N LYS A 25 -15.88 0.76 6.01
CA LYS A 25 -16.98 1.64 5.57
C LYS A 25 -17.69 1.17 4.30
N ASN A 26 -17.07 0.29 3.51
CA ASN A 26 -17.56 -0.13 2.19
C ASN A 26 -17.41 -1.63 2.01
N SER A 27 -18.17 -2.20 1.07
CA SER A 27 -17.98 -3.59 0.64
C SER A 27 -16.55 -3.81 0.12
N LEU A 28 -16.00 -5.01 0.34
CA LEU A 28 -14.71 -5.44 -0.21
C LEU A 28 -14.65 -5.36 -1.74
N THR A 29 -15.81 -5.41 -2.40
CA THR A 29 -15.96 -5.29 -3.86
C THR A 29 -16.10 -3.84 -4.34
N ASP A 30 -16.09 -2.87 -3.42
CA ASP A 30 -16.15 -1.47 -3.79
C ASP A 30 -14.92 -1.09 -4.64
N LYS A 31 -15.17 -0.42 -5.76
CA LYS A 31 -14.11 -0.04 -6.72
C LYS A 31 -12.98 0.76 -6.05
N LYS A 32 -13.26 1.54 -5.00
CA LYS A 32 -12.25 2.28 -4.26
C LYS A 32 -11.39 1.36 -3.39
N VAL A 33 -11.99 0.36 -2.75
CA VAL A 33 -11.26 -0.69 -2.00
C VAL A 33 -10.34 -1.45 -2.95
N VAL A 34 -10.85 -1.95 -4.07
CA VAL A 34 -10.07 -2.69 -5.07
C VAL A 34 -8.90 -1.87 -5.60
N LYS A 35 -9.14 -0.60 -5.97
CA LYS A 35 -8.07 0.29 -6.47
C LYS A 35 -7.02 0.59 -5.41
N CYS A 36 -7.43 0.74 -4.15
CA CYS A 36 -6.51 0.94 -3.03
C CYS A 36 -5.66 -0.30 -2.77
N SER A 37 -6.26 -1.51 -2.79
CA SER A 37 -5.54 -2.79 -2.69
C SER A 37 -4.51 -2.96 -3.79
N MET A 38 -4.88 -2.73 -5.05
CA MET A 38 -3.94 -2.84 -6.18
C MET A 38 -2.74 -1.89 -6.06
N LYS A 39 -2.97 -0.66 -5.57
CA LYS A 39 -1.89 0.31 -5.36
C LYS A 39 -0.95 -0.14 -4.24
N LEU A 40 -1.50 -0.69 -3.15
CA LEU A 40 -0.72 -1.22 -2.04
C LEU A 40 0.15 -2.41 -2.47
N ASP A 41 -0.41 -3.36 -3.23
CA ASP A 41 0.34 -4.50 -3.77
C ASP A 41 1.54 -4.06 -4.61
N LYS A 42 1.34 -3.08 -5.50
CA LYS A 42 2.43 -2.55 -6.34
C LYS A 42 3.56 -1.97 -5.49
N LEU A 43 3.24 -1.17 -4.47
CA LEU A 43 4.23 -0.54 -3.61
C LEU A 43 4.98 -1.56 -2.74
N ILE A 44 4.29 -2.59 -2.25
CA ILE A 44 4.93 -3.70 -1.52
C ILE A 44 5.93 -4.42 -2.42
N LEU A 45 5.58 -4.71 -3.68
CA LEU A 45 6.51 -5.32 -4.63
C LEU A 45 7.73 -4.43 -4.91
N GLU A 46 7.54 -3.13 -5.09
CA GLU A 46 8.66 -2.19 -5.29
C GLU A 46 9.58 -2.11 -4.07
N TYR A 47 9.00 -2.05 -2.87
CA TYR A 47 9.76 -2.06 -1.63
C TYR A 47 10.53 -3.38 -1.42
N GLN A 48 9.92 -4.53 -1.72
CA GLN A 48 10.59 -5.83 -1.67
C GLN A 48 11.77 -5.92 -2.63
N LYS A 49 11.62 -5.40 -3.86
CA LYS A 49 12.72 -5.32 -4.84
C LYS A 49 13.88 -4.48 -4.33
N LEU A 50 13.60 -3.35 -3.67
CA LEU A 50 14.63 -2.49 -3.09
C LEU A 50 15.31 -3.08 -1.85
N LYS A 51 14.64 -3.97 -1.12
CA LYS A 51 15.22 -4.67 0.04
C LYS A 51 16.08 -5.89 -0.32
N ARG A 52 15.94 -6.41 -1.55
CA ARG A 52 16.67 -7.59 -2.05
C ARG A 52 18.05 -7.25 -2.66
N HIS A 53 18.38 -5.96 -2.74
CA HIS A 53 19.64 -5.41 -3.26
C HIS A 53 20.42 -4.72 -2.15
#